data_AF-A0A0G1BZB1-F1
#
_entry.id   AF-A0A0G1BZB1-F1
#
_cell.length_a   1.000
_cell.length_b   1.000
_cell.length_c   1.000
_cell.angle_alpha   90.00
_cell.angle_beta   90.00
_cell.angle_gamma   90.00
#
_symmetry.space_group_name_H-M   'P 1'
#
loop_
_entity.id
_entity.type
_entity.pdbx_description
1 polymer ?
#
loop_
_entity_poly.entity_id
_entity_poly.type
_entity_poly.pdbx_seq_one_letter_code
_entity_poly.pdbx_strand_id
1 'polypeptide(L)'
;MKFPEYLHSFVEDKNDLVQVTETIYGLLSRIEEQKKDADGKKMTLLIIGGLSGAGKDTITQALIDRDNRFGWVRTCTTRGRRPNETEENDTYVRLTEEAFQKALAGGDVVEWVEYAGDHYCSLTSVFEKAFETYEIPILRIEPKGSRFYSEMWRKREWMFDKINLIYVFVVPPTIEILQKRLLDRSGDPKFVDKRIAQTEIDIPFVCDAEYIAINETGELDWVVDDLIKLLSP
;
A
#
# COMPACT_ATOMS: atom_id res chain seq x y z
N MET A 1 -13.07 -5.02 15.59
CA MET A 1 -11.85 -4.71 16.37
C MET A 1 -11.93 -3.26 16.84
N LYS A 2 -11.14 -2.83 17.83
CA LYS A 2 -11.08 -1.40 18.21
C LYS A 2 -10.09 -0.66 17.31
N PHE A 3 -10.38 0.60 17.00
CA PHE A 3 -9.45 1.47 16.30
C PHE A 3 -8.16 1.67 17.13
N PRO A 4 -6.96 1.57 16.54
CA PRO A 4 -5.72 1.68 17.28
C PRO A 4 -5.51 3.05 17.93
N GLU A 5 -5.19 3.06 19.23
CA GLU A 5 -5.05 4.28 20.03
C GLU A 5 -4.02 5.27 19.43
N TYR A 6 -2.91 4.74 18.93
CA TYR A 6 -1.79 5.50 18.37
C TYR A 6 -2.10 6.19 17.03
N LEU A 7 -3.26 5.91 16.41
CA LEU A 7 -3.70 6.55 15.17
C LEU A 7 -4.63 7.75 15.39
N HIS A 8 -5.21 7.90 16.59
CA HIS A 8 -6.20 8.94 16.84
C HIS A 8 -5.70 10.37 16.61
N SER A 9 -4.40 10.64 16.79
CA SER A 9 -3.81 11.96 16.55
C SER A 9 -3.67 12.31 15.07
N PHE A 10 -3.82 11.34 14.17
CA PHE A 10 -3.68 11.51 12.72
C PHE A 10 -5.03 11.51 11.98
N VAL A 11 -6.12 11.29 12.71
CA VAL A 11 -7.48 11.44 12.21
C VAL A 11 -8.02 12.77 12.74
N GLU A 12 -8.11 13.76 11.86
CA GLU A 12 -8.42 15.15 12.24
C GLU A 12 -9.83 15.30 12.86
N ASP A 13 -10.84 14.67 12.24
CA ASP A 13 -12.21 14.67 12.73
C ASP A 13 -12.62 13.24 13.13
N LYS A 14 -12.95 13.05 14.40
CA LYS A 14 -13.41 11.74 14.91
C LYS A 14 -14.74 11.31 14.30
N ASN A 15 -15.56 12.25 13.84
CA ASN A 15 -16.81 11.93 13.14
C ASN A 15 -16.55 11.39 11.72
N ASP A 16 -15.35 11.59 11.19
CA ASP A 16 -14.92 11.07 9.90
C ASP A 16 -14.61 9.57 9.97
N LEU A 17 -14.29 9.05 11.16
CA LEU A 17 -13.92 7.67 11.35
C LEU A 17 -15.16 6.77 11.49
N VAL A 18 -15.36 5.88 10.52
CA VAL A 18 -16.46 4.91 10.53
C VAL A 18 -15.93 3.48 10.51
N GLN A 19 -16.55 2.59 11.27
CA GLN A 19 -16.24 1.16 11.18
C GLN A 19 -17.01 0.57 9.99
N VAL A 20 -16.31 0.10 8.97
CA VAL A 20 -16.88 -0.44 7.72
C VAL A 20 -17.11 -1.94 7.84
N THR A 21 -16.14 -2.65 8.42
CA THR A 21 -16.22 -4.08 8.72
C THR A 21 -15.60 -4.38 10.07
N GLU A 22 -15.44 -5.65 10.44
CA GLU A 22 -14.81 -6.02 11.71
C GLU A 22 -13.34 -5.58 11.77
N THR A 23 -12.63 -5.64 10.64
CA THR A 23 -11.20 -5.31 10.54
C THR A 23 -10.89 -4.02 9.76
N ILE A 24 -11.89 -3.39 9.14
CA ILE A 24 -11.70 -2.21 8.29
C ILE A 24 -12.44 -1.00 8.86
N TYR A 25 -11.69 0.07 9.04
CA TYR A 25 -12.21 1.41 9.27
C TYR A 25 -12.13 2.24 7.99
N GLY A 26 -12.96 3.26 7.88
CA GLY A 26 -13.00 4.21 6.77
C GLY A 26 -12.90 5.64 7.24
N LEU A 27 -12.27 6.49 6.42
CA LEU A 27 -12.34 7.95 6.54
C LEU A 27 -13.45 8.45 5.61
N LEU A 28 -14.59 8.83 6.18
CA LEU A 28 -15.83 9.09 5.44
C LEU A 28 -15.65 10.16 4.35
N SER A 29 -14.96 11.25 4.66
CA SER A 29 -14.64 12.34 3.75
C SER A 29 -13.86 11.88 2.52
N ARG A 30 -12.90 10.94 2.72
CA ARG A 30 -12.11 10.32 1.65
C ARG A 30 -12.95 9.35 0.84
N ILE A 31 -13.76 8.52 1.51
CA ILE A 31 -14.66 7.56 0.85
C ILE A 31 -15.70 8.30 -0.01
N GLU A 32 -16.24 9.41 0.46
CA GLU A 32 -17.21 10.22 -0.29
C GLU A 32 -16.56 10.88 -1.52
N GLU A 33 -15.35 11.44 -1.37
CA GLU A 33 -14.54 11.94 -2.48
C GLU A 33 -14.31 10.84 -3.54
N GLN A 34 -13.86 9.67 -3.07
CA GLN A 34 -13.56 8.51 -3.91
C GLN A 34 -14.80 7.97 -4.64
N LYS A 35 -15.92 7.76 -3.95
CA LYS A 35 -17.16 7.25 -4.57
C LYS A 35 -17.73 8.21 -5.60
N LYS A 36 -17.65 9.52 -5.35
CA LYS A 36 -18.10 10.54 -6.32
C LYS A 36 -17.28 10.48 -7.61
N ASP A 37 -15.98 10.25 -7.50
CA ASP A 37 -15.09 10.18 -8.65
C ASP A 37 -15.13 8.80 -9.35
N ALA A 38 -15.46 7.73 -8.63
CA ALA A 38 -15.62 6.38 -9.16
C ALA A 38 -16.77 6.23 -10.16
N ASP A 39 -17.77 7.12 -10.14
CA ASP A 39 -18.92 7.05 -11.03
C ASP A 39 -18.49 7.09 -12.51
N GLY A 40 -18.92 6.08 -13.28
CA GLY A 40 -18.54 5.91 -14.68
C GLY A 40 -17.12 5.40 -14.94
N LYS A 41 -16.29 5.17 -13.90
CA LYS A 41 -14.96 4.57 -14.04
C LYS A 41 -15.06 3.05 -14.16
N LYS A 42 -14.27 2.48 -15.07
CA LYS A 42 -14.32 1.03 -15.39
C LYS A 42 -13.16 0.23 -14.82
N MET A 43 -12.08 0.91 -14.42
CA MET A 43 -10.87 0.27 -13.91
C MET A 43 -10.71 0.63 -12.45
N THR A 44 -10.37 -0.34 -11.60
CA THR A 44 -10.08 -0.10 -10.18
C THR A 44 -8.61 -0.38 -9.92
N LEU A 45 -7.94 0.52 -9.21
CA LEU A 45 -6.60 0.31 -8.67
C LEU A 45 -6.69 0.21 -7.15
N LEU A 46 -6.17 -0.88 -6.60
CA LEU A 46 -6.02 -1.01 -5.16
C LEU A 46 -4.60 -0.62 -4.76
N ILE A 47 -4.45 0.45 -3.98
CA ILE A 47 -3.19 0.78 -3.33
C ILE A 47 -3.18 0.15 -1.93
N ILE A 48 -2.14 -0.64 -1.63
CA ILE A 48 -1.91 -1.17 -0.28
C ILE A 48 -0.63 -0.54 0.28
N GLY A 49 -0.82 0.43 1.17
CA GLY A 49 0.25 1.08 1.92
C GLY A 49 0.15 0.77 3.40
N GLY A 50 0.99 1.39 4.21
CA GLY A 50 1.01 1.19 5.66
C GLY A 50 2.39 0.95 6.25
N LEU A 51 2.44 0.68 7.55
CA LEU A 51 3.69 0.61 8.31
C LEU A 51 4.56 -0.59 7.93
N SER A 52 5.88 -0.47 8.09
CA SER A 52 6.80 -1.59 7.86
C SER A 52 6.59 -2.67 8.92
N GLY A 53 6.20 -3.88 8.51
CA GLY A 53 5.83 -4.95 9.45
C GLY A 53 4.33 -5.04 9.75
N ALA A 54 3.50 -4.18 9.15
CA ALA A 54 2.04 -4.27 9.27
C ALA A 54 1.41 -5.44 8.50
N GLY A 55 2.17 -6.12 7.62
CA GLY A 55 1.70 -7.30 6.87
C GLY A 55 1.14 -7.02 5.49
N LYS A 56 1.48 -5.88 4.87
CA LYS A 56 1.10 -5.51 3.49
C LYS A 56 1.35 -6.64 2.50
N ASP A 57 2.59 -7.15 2.44
CA ASP A 57 2.98 -8.20 1.50
C ASP A 57 2.14 -9.47 1.68
N THR A 58 1.90 -9.84 2.94
CA THR A 58 1.09 -11.01 3.30
C THR A 58 -0.36 -10.84 2.87
N ILE A 59 -0.96 -9.67 3.10
CA ILE A 59 -2.34 -9.36 2.69
C ILE A 59 -2.45 -9.35 1.17
N THR A 60 -1.53 -8.68 0.47
CA THR A 60 -1.54 -8.62 -0.99
C THR A 60 -1.43 -10.01 -1.61
N GLN A 61 -0.52 -10.85 -1.11
CA GLN A 61 -0.38 -12.21 -1.60
C GLN A 61 -1.66 -13.03 -1.35
N ALA A 62 -2.23 -12.93 -0.14
CA ALA A 62 -3.46 -13.64 0.20
C ALA A 62 -4.67 -13.20 -0.63
N LEU A 63 -4.78 -11.92 -1.00
CA LEU A 63 -5.81 -11.44 -1.94
C LEU A 63 -5.68 -12.12 -3.31
N ILE A 64 -4.47 -12.16 -3.86
CA ILE A 64 -4.17 -12.74 -5.18
C ILE A 64 -4.40 -14.25 -5.18
N ASP A 65 -4.05 -14.94 -4.09
CA ASP A 65 -4.24 -16.38 -3.97
C ASP A 65 -5.73 -16.76 -3.87
N ARG A 66 -6.59 -15.88 -3.34
CA ARG A 66 -8.03 -16.13 -3.16
C ARG A 66 -8.90 -15.70 -4.32
N ASP A 67 -8.53 -14.65 -5.03
CA ASP A 67 -9.36 -14.05 -6.06
C ASP A 67 -8.51 -13.60 -7.25
N ASN A 68 -8.78 -14.20 -8.40
CA ASN A 68 -8.01 -14.03 -9.63
C ASN A 68 -8.24 -12.68 -10.31
N ARG A 69 -9.14 -11.83 -9.80
CA ARG A 69 -9.28 -10.44 -10.21
C ARG A 69 -8.05 -9.61 -9.83
N PHE A 70 -7.37 -10.00 -8.75
CA PHE A 70 -6.22 -9.29 -8.22
C PHE A 70 -4.90 -9.70 -8.87
N GLY A 71 -3.95 -8.77 -8.94
CA GLY A 71 -2.59 -9.08 -9.34
C GLY A 71 -1.58 -8.01 -8.95
N TRP A 72 -0.31 -8.40 -8.83
CA TRP A 72 0.75 -7.49 -8.42
C TRP A 72 1.11 -6.49 -9.52
N VAL A 73 1.10 -5.20 -9.19
CA VAL A 73 1.91 -4.21 -9.89
C VAL A 73 3.33 -4.33 -9.33
N ARG A 74 4.21 -5.08 -10.02
CA ARG A 74 5.59 -5.31 -9.57
C ARG A 74 6.45 -4.06 -9.78
N THR A 75 6.41 -3.12 -8.84
CA THR A 75 7.24 -1.91 -8.85
C THR A 75 8.73 -2.25 -8.83
N CYS A 76 9.57 -1.27 -9.12
CA CYS A 76 11.01 -1.44 -9.23
C CYS A 76 11.72 -1.02 -7.96
N THR A 77 12.88 -1.62 -7.70
CA THR A 77 13.79 -1.15 -6.63
C THR A 77 15.25 -1.36 -6.98
N THR A 78 16.11 -0.46 -6.49
CA THR A 78 17.57 -0.61 -6.52
C THR A 78 18.11 -1.39 -5.31
N ARG A 79 17.25 -1.68 -4.33
CA ARG A 79 17.60 -2.48 -3.16
C ARG A 79 18.01 -3.90 -3.56
N GLY A 80 19.07 -4.41 -2.95
CA GLY A 80 19.44 -5.83 -3.04
C GLY A 80 18.37 -6.79 -2.49
N ARG A 81 18.38 -8.04 -2.94
CA ARG A 81 17.49 -9.09 -2.40
C ARG A 81 17.78 -9.33 -0.92
N ARG A 82 16.72 -9.49 -0.12
CA ARG A 82 16.85 -10.06 1.24
C ARG A 82 17.19 -11.55 1.15
N PRO A 83 17.75 -12.16 2.21
CA PRO A 83 18.07 -13.60 2.20
C PRO A 83 16.91 -14.53 1.83
N ASN A 84 15.66 -14.11 2.08
CA ASN A 84 14.45 -14.88 1.79
C ASN A 84 13.75 -14.48 0.46
N GLU A 85 14.29 -13.49 -0.27
CA GLU A 85 13.79 -13.08 -1.58
C GLU A 85 14.56 -13.82 -2.69
N THR A 86 13.86 -14.58 -3.52
CA THR A 86 14.34 -15.29 -4.72
C THR A 86 13.75 -14.66 -5.97
N GLU A 87 14.27 -14.98 -7.15
CA GLU A 87 13.72 -14.48 -8.41
C GLU A 87 12.26 -14.90 -8.62
N GLU A 88 11.91 -16.10 -8.16
CA GLU A 88 10.58 -16.69 -8.30
C GLU A 88 9.54 -16.01 -7.39
N ASN A 89 9.96 -15.52 -6.21
CA ASN A 89 9.06 -14.91 -5.22
C ASN A 89 9.20 -13.39 -5.13
N ASP A 90 9.93 -12.77 -6.07
CA ASP A 90 10.18 -11.34 -5.99
C ASP A 90 8.92 -10.53 -6.24
N THR A 91 8.64 -9.65 -5.31
CA THR A 91 7.54 -8.68 -5.40
C THR A 91 7.96 -7.40 -6.11
N TYR A 92 9.24 -7.28 -6.48
CA TYR A 92 9.79 -6.13 -7.20
C TYR A 92 10.57 -6.56 -8.46
N VAL A 93 10.60 -5.67 -9.44
CA VAL A 93 11.60 -5.71 -10.52
C VAL A 93 12.90 -5.10 -10.00
N ARG A 94 14.02 -5.80 -10.18
CA ARG A 94 15.33 -5.33 -9.71
C ARG A 94 16.01 -4.46 -10.76
N LEU A 95 16.34 -3.23 -10.38
CA LEU A 95 17.10 -2.30 -11.20
C LEU A 95 18.49 -2.09 -10.61
N THR A 96 19.48 -1.87 -11.46
CA THR A 96 20.73 -1.23 -11.02
C THR A 96 20.47 0.27 -10.88
N GLU A 97 21.35 0.96 -10.14
CA GLU A 97 21.26 2.42 -10.02
C GLU A 97 21.37 3.09 -11.40
N GLU A 98 22.25 2.61 -12.29
CA GLU A 98 22.38 3.13 -13.66
C GLU A 98 21.10 2.93 -14.48
N ALA A 99 20.43 1.78 -14.33
CA ALA A 99 19.17 1.51 -15.00
C ALA A 99 18.04 2.42 -14.50
N PHE A 100 17.99 2.68 -13.19
CA PHE A 100 17.06 3.62 -12.60
C PHE A 100 17.29 5.05 -13.14
N GLN A 101 18.53 5.54 -13.10
CA GLN A 101 18.87 6.88 -13.62
C GLN A 101 18.54 7.04 -15.11
N LYS A 102 18.76 5.98 -15.90
CA LYS A 102 18.39 5.97 -17.32
C LYS A 102 16.88 6.04 -17.53
N ALA A 103 16.09 5.27 -16.76
CA ALA A 103 14.63 5.31 -16.83
C ALA A 103 14.08 6.69 -16.44
N LEU A 104 14.66 7.29 -15.40
CA LEU A 104 14.30 8.63 -14.94
C LEU A 104 14.60 9.69 -16.01
N ALA A 105 15.79 9.68 -16.60
CA ALA A 105 16.17 10.60 -17.67
C ALA A 105 15.34 10.40 -18.96
N GLY A 106 14.83 9.19 -19.18
CA GLY A 106 13.97 8.85 -20.29
C GLY A 106 12.48 9.19 -20.09
N GLY A 107 12.08 9.64 -18.90
CA GLY A 107 10.67 9.91 -18.58
C GLY A 107 9.79 8.67 -18.43
N ASP A 108 10.39 7.49 -18.19
CA ASP A 108 9.67 6.21 -18.01
C ASP A 108 9.27 5.96 -16.54
N VAL A 109 9.60 6.88 -15.62
CA VAL A 109 9.29 6.78 -14.20
C VAL A 109 8.05 7.63 -13.89
N VAL A 110 6.98 6.96 -13.47
CA VAL A 110 5.74 7.60 -13.02
C VAL A 110 5.95 8.25 -11.65
N GLU A 111 6.52 7.49 -10.72
CA GLU A 111 6.77 7.88 -9.33
C GLU A 111 8.08 7.25 -8.88
N TRP A 112 8.78 7.94 -7.99
CA TRP A 112 9.85 7.32 -7.22
C TRP A 112 9.99 7.95 -5.84
N VAL A 113 10.44 7.15 -4.89
CA VAL A 113 10.85 7.58 -3.55
C VAL A 113 12.17 6.94 -3.17
N GLU A 114 12.99 7.71 -2.47
CA GLU A 114 14.06 7.15 -1.65
C GLU A 114 13.45 6.65 -0.33
N TYR A 115 13.66 5.38 -0.01
CA TYR A 115 13.20 4.78 1.23
C TYR A 115 14.31 3.92 1.85
N ALA A 116 14.73 4.31 3.06
CA ALA A 116 15.83 3.66 3.78
C ALA A 116 17.15 3.57 2.98
N GLY A 117 17.41 4.54 2.09
CA GLY A 117 18.65 4.65 1.31
C GLY A 117 18.65 3.92 -0.04
N ASP A 118 17.54 3.27 -0.41
CA ASP A 118 17.34 2.67 -1.73
C ASP A 118 16.24 3.41 -2.50
N HIS A 119 16.28 3.33 -3.84
CA HIS A 119 15.22 3.86 -4.70
C HIS A 119 14.13 2.81 -4.92
N TYR A 120 12.88 3.25 -4.84
CA TYR A 120 11.70 2.52 -5.25
C TYR A 120 10.98 3.35 -6.30
N CYS A 121 10.55 2.74 -7.39
CA CYS A 121 9.88 3.48 -8.45
C CYS A 121 8.85 2.62 -9.20
N SER A 122 7.92 3.29 -9.86
CA SER A 122 6.99 2.64 -10.77
C SER A 122 7.27 3.08 -12.19
N LEU A 123 7.60 2.11 -13.04
CA LEU A 123 7.77 2.36 -14.47
C LEU A 123 6.39 2.43 -15.15
N THR A 124 6.27 3.32 -16.13
CA THR A 124 5.06 3.49 -16.95
C THR A 124 4.63 2.15 -17.55
N SER A 125 5.59 1.42 -18.14
CA SER A 125 5.36 0.13 -18.79
C SER A 125 4.86 -0.97 -17.85
N VAL A 126 5.40 -1.05 -16.62
CA VAL A 126 4.96 -2.03 -15.60
C VAL A 126 3.53 -1.75 -15.17
N PHE A 127 3.22 -0.47 -14.98
CA PHE A 127 1.92 -0.02 -14.51
C PHE A 127 0.85 -0.25 -15.59
N GLU A 128 1.09 0.19 -16.83
CA GLU A 128 0.21 -0.06 -17.97
C GLU A 128 -0.06 -1.55 -18.17
N LYS A 129 1.00 -2.37 -18.09
CA LYS A 129 0.86 -3.81 -18.28
C LYS A 129 -0.04 -4.46 -17.23
N ALA A 130 0.00 -3.97 -16.00
CA ALA A 130 -0.84 -4.49 -14.93
C ALA A 130 -2.33 -4.24 -15.20
N PHE A 131 -2.71 -3.06 -15.72
CA PHE A 131 -4.10 -2.77 -16.10
C PHE A 131 -4.59 -3.56 -17.32
N GLU A 132 -3.69 -3.99 -18.20
CA GLU A 132 -4.06 -4.93 -19.28
C GLU A 132 -4.30 -6.36 -18.78
N THR A 133 -3.67 -6.72 -17.66
CA THR A 133 -3.55 -8.11 -17.21
C THR A 133 -4.55 -8.45 -16.10
N TYR A 134 -4.80 -7.51 -15.19
CA TYR A 134 -5.59 -7.74 -13.98
C TYR A 134 -6.81 -6.83 -13.96
N GLU A 135 -7.92 -7.36 -13.43
CA GLU A 135 -9.15 -6.57 -13.25
C GLU A 135 -8.96 -5.53 -12.14
N ILE A 136 -8.27 -5.90 -11.07
CA ILE A 136 -7.92 -5.03 -9.95
C ILE A 136 -6.42 -5.15 -9.67
N PRO A 137 -5.56 -4.39 -10.37
CA PRO A 137 -4.15 -4.33 -10.04
C PRO A 137 -3.94 -3.83 -8.60
N ILE A 138 -3.01 -4.46 -7.88
CA ILE A 138 -2.60 -4.08 -6.54
C ILE A 138 -1.24 -3.42 -6.60
N LEU A 139 -1.21 -2.13 -6.28
CA LEU A 139 0.00 -1.34 -6.09
C LEU A 139 0.36 -1.29 -4.61
N ARG A 140 1.31 -2.15 -4.20
CA ARG A 140 1.86 -2.13 -2.85
C ARG A 140 3.04 -1.17 -2.80
N ILE A 141 2.92 -0.14 -1.98
CA ILE A 141 3.93 0.92 -1.88
C ILE A 141 4.08 1.44 -0.44
N GLU A 142 5.15 2.16 -0.22
CA GLU A 142 5.48 2.88 0.99
C GLU A 142 4.54 4.09 1.14
N PRO A 143 4.16 4.47 2.38
CA PRO A 143 3.16 5.52 2.59
C PRO A 143 3.45 6.84 1.89
N LYS A 144 4.73 7.26 1.81
CA LYS A 144 5.13 8.47 1.08
C LYS A 144 4.72 8.45 -0.41
N GLY A 145 4.88 7.31 -1.09
CA GLY A 145 4.53 7.18 -2.51
C GLY A 145 3.02 7.22 -2.76
N SER A 146 2.21 6.79 -1.78
CA SER A 146 0.75 6.77 -1.93
C SER A 146 0.16 8.15 -2.19
N ARG A 147 0.70 9.19 -1.53
CA ARG A 147 0.28 10.58 -1.73
C ARG A 147 0.42 11.04 -3.18
N PHE A 148 1.51 10.65 -3.84
CA PHE A 148 1.73 11.00 -5.24
C PHE A 148 0.62 10.44 -6.13
N TYR A 149 0.24 9.18 -5.95
CA TYR A 149 -0.84 8.56 -6.71
C TYR A 149 -2.22 9.14 -6.38
N SER A 150 -2.50 9.42 -5.11
CA SER A 150 -3.72 10.12 -4.72
C SER A 150 -3.81 11.51 -5.34
N GLU A 151 -2.69 12.24 -5.46
CA GLU A 151 -2.64 13.53 -6.14
C GLU A 151 -2.86 13.41 -7.65
N MET A 152 -2.20 12.46 -8.32
CA MET A 152 -2.43 12.20 -9.75
C MET A 152 -3.90 11.85 -10.02
N TRP A 153 -4.49 11.04 -9.15
CA TRP A 153 -5.89 10.67 -9.21
C TRP A 153 -6.83 11.86 -9.07
N ARG A 154 -6.63 12.70 -8.04
CA ARG A 154 -7.43 13.94 -7.87
C ARG A 154 -7.29 14.91 -9.03
N LYS A 155 -6.09 15.03 -9.59
CA LYS A 155 -5.80 15.91 -10.75
C LYS A 155 -6.20 15.28 -12.08
N ARG A 156 -6.60 14.00 -12.10
CA ARG A 156 -6.96 13.22 -13.29
C ARG A 156 -5.85 13.21 -14.34
N GLU A 157 -4.61 13.08 -13.88
CA GLU A 157 -3.43 13.08 -14.73
C GLU A 157 -3.16 11.70 -15.31
N TRP A 158 -2.59 11.67 -16.52
CA TRP A 158 -2.23 10.45 -17.23
C TRP A 158 -3.43 9.48 -17.36
N MET A 159 -3.33 8.24 -16.89
CA MET A 159 -4.43 7.26 -16.94
C MET A 159 -5.38 7.31 -15.74
N PHE A 160 -5.09 8.14 -14.73
CA PHE A 160 -5.91 8.19 -13.52
C PHE A 160 -7.28 8.86 -13.73
N ASP A 161 -7.52 9.45 -14.90
CA ASP A 161 -8.84 9.93 -15.34
C ASP A 161 -9.89 8.79 -15.42
N LYS A 162 -9.45 7.56 -15.69
CA LYS A 162 -10.29 6.35 -15.87
C LYS A 162 -10.21 5.36 -14.71
N ILE A 163 -9.32 5.61 -13.75
CA ILE A 163 -9.06 4.71 -12.62
C ILE A 163 -9.84 5.15 -11.39
N ASN A 164 -10.65 4.24 -10.88
CA ASN A 164 -11.16 4.29 -9.52
C ASN A 164 -10.02 3.88 -8.57
N LEU A 165 -9.43 4.82 -7.84
CA LEU A 165 -8.34 4.53 -6.90
C LEU A 165 -8.94 4.25 -5.52
N ILE A 166 -8.55 3.13 -4.93
CA ILE A 166 -8.89 2.79 -3.54
C ILE A 166 -7.58 2.59 -2.79
N TYR A 167 -7.32 3.44 -1.79
CA TYR A 167 -6.16 3.36 -0.93
C TYR A 167 -6.52 2.75 0.42
N VAL A 168 -5.88 1.62 0.72
CA VAL A 168 -5.94 0.92 2.01
C VAL A 168 -4.61 1.10 2.75
N PHE A 169 -4.67 1.66 3.96
CA PHE A 169 -3.54 1.77 4.87
C PHE A 169 -3.57 0.62 5.90
N VAL A 170 -2.59 -0.28 5.84
CA VAL A 170 -2.49 -1.44 6.73
C VAL A 170 -1.73 -1.08 8.00
N VAL A 171 -2.33 -1.39 9.14
CA VAL A 171 -1.77 -1.14 10.47
C VAL A 171 -1.86 -2.37 11.37
N PRO A 172 -0.91 -2.58 12.29
CA PRO A 172 -1.13 -3.48 13.41
C PRO A 172 -2.09 -2.85 14.44
N PRO A 173 -2.68 -3.67 15.34
CA PRO A 173 -3.49 -3.18 16.46
C PRO A 173 -2.71 -2.29 17.44
N THR A 174 -1.41 -2.53 17.65
CA THR A 174 -0.54 -1.74 18.55
C THR A 174 0.89 -1.62 18.03
N ILE A 175 1.64 -0.62 18.55
CA ILE A 175 3.07 -0.43 18.24
C ILE A 175 3.93 -1.58 18.82
N GLU A 176 3.55 -2.14 19.96
CA GLU A 176 4.24 -3.27 20.58
C GLU A 176 4.18 -4.50 19.66
N ILE A 177 3.03 -4.74 19.02
CA ILE A 177 2.87 -5.82 18.04
C ILE A 177 3.71 -5.53 16.78
N LEU A 178 3.80 -4.27 16.34
CA LEU A 178 4.70 -3.88 15.25
C LEU A 178 6.16 -4.22 15.57
N GLN A 179 6.63 -3.81 16.75
CA GLN A 179 7.99 -4.06 17.24
C GLN A 179 8.28 -5.56 17.29
N LYS A 180 7.35 -6.34 17.85
CA LYS A 180 7.48 -7.80 17.91
C LYS A 180 7.59 -8.41 16.51
N ARG A 181 6.72 -8.06 15.57
CA ARG A 181 6.77 -8.55 14.18
C ARG A 181 8.08 -8.18 13.49
N LEU A 182 8.58 -6.97 13.72
CA LEU A 182 9.85 -6.51 13.18
C LEU A 182 11.03 -7.31 13.74
N LEU A 183 11.02 -7.58 15.05
CA LEU A 183 12.05 -8.36 15.73
C LEU A 183 12.01 -9.83 15.30
N ASP A 184 10.83 -10.45 15.23
CA ASP A 184 10.65 -11.82 14.77
C ASP A 184 11.15 -11.99 13.32
N ARG A 185 11.03 -10.93 12.50
CA ARG A 185 11.51 -10.91 11.12
C ARG A 185 13.03 -10.76 11.00
N SER A 186 13.65 -9.92 11.81
CA SER A 186 15.08 -9.57 11.66
C SER A 186 16.02 -10.32 12.61
N GLY A 187 15.54 -10.70 13.80
CA GLY A 187 16.37 -11.13 14.92
C GLY A 187 17.28 -10.03 15.49
N ASP A 188 17.22 -8.80 14.96
CA ASP A 188 18.13 -7.70 15.28
C ASP A 188 17.36 -6.48 15.82
N PRO A 189 17.53 -6.13 17.11
CA PRO A 189 16.95 -4.94 17.72
C PRO A 189 17.32 -3.63 17.01
N LYS A 190 18.54 -3.49 16.47
CA LYS A 190 18.94 -2.26 15.75
C LYS A 190 18.14 -2.04 14.48
N PHE A 191 17.75 -3.13 13.82
CA PHE A 191 16.85 -3.08 12.68
C PHE A 191 15.45 -2.63 13.12
N VAL A 192 14.97 -3.11 14.26
CA VAL A 192 13.66 -2.70 14.83
C VAL A 192 13.66 -1.21 15.10
N ASP A 193 14.68 -0.69 15.80
CA ASP A 193 14.78 0.74 16.14
C ASP A 193 14.70 1.63 14.89
N LYS A 194 15.44 1.29 13.83
CA LYS A 194 15.39 2.02 12.55
C LYS A 194 14.00 2.01 11.92
N ARG A 195 13.29 0.88 11.98
CA ARG A 195 11.96 0.73 11.39
C ARG A 195 10.87 1.40 12.22
N ILE A 196 11.04 1.47 13.53
CA ILE A 196 10.17 2.25 14.42
C ILE A 196 10.38 3.75 14.21
N ALA A 197 11.61 4.23 14.09
CA ALA A 197 11.87 5.62 13.72
C ALA A 197 11.21 5.98 12.37
N GLN A 198 11.26 5.08 11.38
CA GLN A 198 10.56 5.28 10.10
C GLN A 198 9.03 5.29 10.26
N THR A 199 8.48 4.58 11.24
CA THR A 199 7.04 4.58 11.51
C THR A 199 6.52 5.96 11.90
N GLU A 200 7.31 6.76 12.63
CA GLU A 200 6.94 8.14 12.98
C GLU A 200 6.80 9.04 11.74
N ILE A 201 7.55 8.74 10.68
CA ILE A 201 7.49 9.44 9.38
C ILE A 201 6.33 8.91 8.54
N ASP A 202 6.07 7.60 8.59
CA ASP A 202 5.11 6.90 7.74
C ASP A 202 3.67 7.02 8.23
N ILE A 203 3.45 7.13 9.55
CA ILE A 203 2.12 7.12 10.17
C ILE A 203 1.21 8.29 9.77
N PRO A 204 1.67 9.54 9.56
CA PRO A 204 0.78 10.64 9.21
C PRO A 204 0.08 10.44 7.86
N PHE A 205 0.66 9.65 6.96
CA PHE A 205 0.06 9.32 5.66
C PHE A 205 -1.22 8.46 5.77
N VAL A 206 -1.58 7.96 6.96
CA VAL A 206 -2.86 7.29 7.18
C VAL A 206 -4.06 8.18 6.81
N CYS A 207 -3.93 9.51 6.94
CA CYS A 207 -4.99 10.45 6.59
C CYS A 207 -5.22 10.63 5.07
N ASP A 208 -4.35 10.05 4.25
CA ASP A 208 -4.49 10.04 2.79
C ASP A 208 -5.32 8.86 2.29
N ALA A 209 -5.61 7.86 3.14
CA ALA A 209 -6.30 6.64 2.76
C ALA A 209 -7.83 6.73 2.91
N GLU A 210 -8.56 6.08 2.00
CA GLU A 210 -10.00 5.89 2.16
C GLU A 210 -10.30 4.87 3.26
N TYR A 211 -9.46 3.83 3.37
CA TYR A 211 -9.68 2.73 4.30
C TYR A 211 -8.43 2.39 5.11
N ILE A 212 -8.64 1.97 6.35
CA ILE A 212 -7.61 1.55 7.29
C ILE A 212 -7.89 0.11 7.69
N ALA A 213 -6.99 -0.80 7.32
CA ALA A 213 -7.12 -2.23 7.63
C ALA A 213 -6.27 -2.57 8.86
N ILE A 214 -6.92 -3.07 9.91
CA ILE A 214 -6.26 -3.53 11.14
C ILE A 214 -5.88 -4.99 10.97
N ASN A 215 -4.59 -5.25 10.85
CA ASN A 215 -4.05 -6.60 10.73
C ASN A 215 -3.61 -7.14 12.09
N GLU A 216 -4.54 -7.79 12.80
CA GLU A 216 -4.27 -8.52 14.04
C GLU A 216 -3.58 -9.87 13.76
N THR A 217 -2.75 -10.30 14.70
CA THR A 217 -2.01 -11.56 14.61
C THR A 217 -2.99 -12.74 14.67
N GLY A 218 -3.00 -13.55 13.61
CA GLY A 218 -3.90 -14.70 13.49
C GLY A 218 -5.20 -14.40 12.73
N GLU A 219 -5.45 -13.14 12.37
CA GLU A 219 -6.72 -12.70 11.76
C GLU A 219 -6.57 -12.27 10.29
N LEU A 220 -5.51 -12.76 9.62
CA LEU A 220 -5.24 -12.45 8.21
C LEU A 220 -6.46 -12.74 7.32
N ASP A 221 -7.11 -13.88 7.56
CA ASP A 221 -8.22 -14.34 6.74
C ASP A 221 -9.39 -13.38 6.78
N TRP A 222 -9.69 -12.81 7.96
CA TRP A 222 -10.78 -11.84 8.13
C TRP A 222 -10.47 -10.54 7.40
N VAL A 223 -9.23 -10.04 7.49
CA VAL A 223 -8.81 -8.82 6.79
C VAL A 223 -8.95 -8.99 5.28
N VAL A 224 -8.52 -10.14 4.75
CA VAL A 224 -8.58 -10.44 3.32
C VAL A 224 -10.02 -10.58 2.85
N ASP A 225 -10.87 -11.31 3.60
CA ASP A 225 -12.27 -11.48 3.24
C ASP A 225 -13.04 -10.15 3.27
N ASP A 226 -12.75 -9.29 4.24
CA ASP A 226 -13.36 -7.97 4.33
C ASP A 226 -12.89 -7.04 3.20
N LEU A 227 -11.62 -7.12 2.78
CA LEU A 227 -11.12 -6.41 1.61
C LEU A 227 -11.76 -6.91 0.31
N ILE A 228 -11.96 -8.23 0.15
CA ILE A 228 -12.64 -8.79 -1.02
C ILE A 228 -14.08 -8.26 -1.09
N LYS A 229 -14.82 -8.28 0.03
CA LYS A 229 -16.19 -7.75 0.11
C LYS A 229 -16.23 -6.26 -0.20
N LEU A 230 -15.26 -5.49 0.31
CA LEU A 230 -15.17 -4.04 0.06
C LEU A 230 -14.98 -3.73 -1.43
N LEU A 231 -14.25 -4.59 -2.14
CA LEU A 231 -13.92 -4.45 -3.56
C LEU A 231 -14.86 -5.24 -4.48
N SER A 232 -15.93 -5.81 -3.94
CA SER A 232 -17.03 -6.38 -4.71
C SER A 232 -17.99 -5.26 -5.14
N PRO A 233 -18.51 -5.30 -6.39
CA PRO A 233 -19.48 -4.33 -6.90
C PRO A 233 -20.84 -4.38 -6.18
#